data_AF-A0A377GFJ5-F1
#
_entry.id   AF-A0A377GFJ5-F1
#
_cell.length_a   1.000
_cell.length_b   1.000
_cell.length_c   1.000
_cell.angle_alpha   90.00
_cell.angle_beta   90.00
_cell.angle_gamma   90.00
#
_symmetry.space_group_name_H-M   'P 1'
#
loop_
_entity.id
_entity.type
_entity.pdbx_description
1 polymer ?
#
loop_
_entity_poly.entity_id
_entity_poly.type
_entity_poly.pdbx_seq_one_letter_code
_entity_poly.pdbx_strand_id
1 'polypeptide(L)'
;MKIDQESLKKVCGESTTAVVFGFGKYDYVEVCEEINKHGITAFHSDDYSIANLDLQKDNPYSMYGLFKLILNDLFLENYKKKKEGKPLVPLIFVVGKSDATYDPKQIAKREEGPDDKWTTLTELRRVYKLVTEFGPEFSQTALDTIKFVRLDTQSNVTQLELVTPFWESEDWKNEWANRKEETRQTHGRGYKNSIWRTNLKEKIQEIDNLNHDEGNKEESKP
;
A
#
# COMPACT_ATOMS: atom_id res chain seq x y z
N MET A 1 -10.23 16.40 14.28
CA MET A 1 -9.36 15.50 15.08
C MET A 1 -8.10 16.26 15.52
N LYS A 2 -7.38 15.86 16.58
CA LYS A 2 -6.01 16.32 16.87
C LYS A 2 -5.12 15.08 16.99
N ILE A 3 -3.98 15.02 16.30
CA ILE A 3 -3.11 13.83 16.32
C ILE A 3 -1.95 14.01 17.30
N ASP A 4 -1.64 12.95 18.04
CA ASP A 4 -0.45 12.89 18.89
C ASP A 4 0.83 12.86 18.06
N GLN A 5 1.75 13.80 18.33
CA GLN A 5 2.98 13.97 17.56
C GLN A 5 3.95 12.78 17.71
N GLU A 6 3.99 12.14 18.87
CA GLU A 6 4.89 11.00 19.08
C GLU A 6 4.41 9.78 18.29
N SER A 7 3.12 9.49 18.32
CA SER A 7 2.51 8.44 17.50
C SER A 7 2.73 8.70 16.00
N LEU A 8 2.59 9.95 15.55
CA LEU A 8 2.83 10.34 14.15
C LEU A 8 4.30 10.15 13.74
N LYS A 9 5.25 10.57 14.58
CA LYS A 9 6.69 10.33 14.35
C LYS A 9 7.01 8.84 14.28
N LYS A 10 6.38 8.01 15.13
CA LYS A 10 6.55 6.56 15.09
C LYS A 10 6.07 5.93 13.79
N VAL A 11 4.96 6.45 13.22
CA VAL A 11 4.40 5.97 11.96
C VAL A 11 5.22 6.46 10.76
N CYS A 12 5.59 7.74 10.74
CA CYS A 12 6.26 8.36 9.59
C CYS A 12 7.78 8.20 9.58
N GLY A 13 8.39 7.89 10.71
CA GLY A 13 9.84 7.83 10.86
C GLY A 13 10.49 9.16 10.48
N GLU A 14 11.48 9.10 9.60
CA GLU A 14 12.22 10.27 9.09
C GLU A 14 11.54 10.93 7.88
N SER A 15 10.40 10.39 7.42
CA SER A 15 9.75 10.88 6.22
C SER A 15 9.01 12.19 6.46
N THR A 16 9.24 13.16 5.58
CA THR A 16 8.50 14.43 5.54
C THR A 16 7.25 14.36 4.67
N THR A 17 6.95 13.18 4.12
CA THR A 17 5.80 12.91 3.26
C THR A 17 5.09 11.65 3.73
N ALA A 18 3.78 11.57 3.56
CA ALA A 18 3.01 10.35 3.82
C ALA A 18 1.88 10.18 2.80
N VAL A 19 1.47 8.94 2.54
CA VAL A 19 0.25 8.62 1.79
C VAL A 19 -0.75 7.98 2.74
N VAL A 20 -1.99 8.47 2.75
CA VAL A 20 -3.02 8.06 3.72
C VAL A 20 -4.21 7.44 3.01
N PHE A 21 -4.40 6.15 3.19
CA PHE A 21 -5.54 5.36 2.72
C PHE A 21 -6.31 4.81 3.92
N GLY A 22 -7.54 4.35 3.72
CA GLY A 22 -8.29 3.72 4.79
C GLY A 22 -9.74 3.43 4.41
N PHE A 23 -10.46 2.83 5.34
CA PHE A 23 -11.92 2.74 5.21
C PHE A 23 -12.52 4.12 5.49
N GLY A 24 -13.44 4.58 4.64
CA GLY A 24 -14.11 5.88 4.82
C GLY A 24 -14.76 6.04 6.20
N LYS A 25 -15.33 4.96 6.76
CA LYS A 25 -15.91 4.91 8.11
C LYS A 25 -14.93 5.15 9.27
N TYR A 26 -13.62 5.21 9.00
CA TYR A 26 -12.58 5.45 10.00
C TYR A 26 -11.84 6.79 9.77
N ASP A 27 -12.46 7.72 9.04
CA ASP A 27 -12.02 9.12 8.91
C ASP A 27 -10.58 9.30 8.39
N TYR A 28 -10.12 8.44 7.48
CA TYR A 28 -8.75 8.52 6.97
C TYR A 28 -8.44 9.85 6.25
N VAL A 29 -9.45 10.51 5.68
CA VAL A 29 -9.30 11.85 5.07
C VAL A 29 -9.02 12.89 6.15
N GLU A 30 -9.77 12.89 7.26
CA GLU A 30 -9.49 13.79 8.39
C GLU A 30 -8.09 13.55 8.98
N VAL A 31 -7.65 12.28 9.04
CA VAL A 31 -6.28 11.93 9.44
C VAL A 31 -5.26 12.57 8.49
N CYS A 32 -5.49 12.48 7.17
CA CYS A 32 -4.63 13.10 6.17
C CYS A 32 -4.52 14.62 6.35
N GLU A 33 -5.66 15.31 6.51
CA GLU A 33 -5.71 16.75 6.76
C GLU A 33 -5.01 17.14 8.06
N GLU A 34 -5.16 16.35 9.12
CA GLU A 34 -4.53 16.64 10.40
C GLU A 34 -3.02 16.43 10.35
N ILE A 35 -2.52 15.37 9.68
CA ILE A 35 -1.07 15.16 9.48
C ILE A 35 -0.40 16.36 8.80
N ASN A 36 -1.08 16.97 7.82
CA ASN A 36 -0.58 18.17 7.13
C ASN A 36 -0.31 19.35 8.08
N LYS A 37 -0.99 19.43 9.22
CA LYS A 37 -0.77 20.48 10.23
C LYS A 37 0.48 20.26 11.07
N HIS A 38 1.10 19.08 10.97
CA HIS A 38 2.31 18.69 11.72
C HIS A 38 3.60 18.79 10.90
N GLY A 39 3.58 19.50 9.76
CA GLY A 39 4.78 19.71 8.92
C GLY A 39 5.19 18.49 8.09
N ILE A 40 4.30 17.50 7.96
CA ILE A 40 4.43 16.36 7.04
C ILE A 40 3.47 16.60 5.88
N THR A 41 3.93 16.46 4.64
CA THR A 41 3.06 16.55 3.47
C THR A 41 2.32 15.23 3.30
N ALA A 42 1.04 15.18 3.68
CA ALA A 42 0.22 13.99 3.56
C ALA A 42 -0.72 14.08 2.36
N PHE A 43 -0.76 13.00 1.57
CA PHE A 43 -1.62 12.87 0.40
C PHE A 43 -2.64 11.75 0.63
N HIS A 44 -3.91 12.01 0.35
CA HIS A 44 -4.88 10.94 0.09
C HIS A 44 -5.01 10.73 -1.42
N SER A 45 -5.91 9.84 -1.84
CA SER A 45 -6.04 9.40 -3.23
C SER A 45 -6.25 10.52 -4.26
N ASP A 46 -6.89 11.62 -3.86
CA ASP A 46 -7.33 12.64 -4.80
C ASP A 46 -6.23 13.67 -5.08
N ASP A 47 -5.27 13.80 -4.15
CA ASP A 47 -4.14 14.72 -4.22
C ASP A 47 -2.83 14.03 -4.66
N TYR A 48 -2.85 12.70 -4.80
CA TYR A 48 -1.66 11.94 -5.14
C TYR A 48 -1.28 12.10 -6.62
N SER A 49 -0.07 12.62 -6.87
CA SER A 49 0.50 12.71 -8.21
C SER A 49 1.24 11.43 -8.58
N ILE A 50 0.81 10.78 -9.67
CA ILE A 50 1.39 9.52 -10.13
C ILE A 50 2.59 9.81 -11.04
N ALA A 51 3.77 9.33 -10.64
CA ALA A 51 4.99 9.48 -11.43
C ALA A 51 5.07 8.47 -12.59
N ASN A 52 4.60 7.24 -12.37
CA ASN A 52 4.72 6.11 -13.27
C ASN A 52 3.38 5.75 -13.94
N LEU A 53 2.81 6.68 -14.70
CA LEU A 53 1.53 6.48 -15.41
C LEU A 53 1.56 5.29 -16.39
N ASP A 54 2.74 4.97 -16.91
CA ASP A 54 2.98 3.83 -17.80
C ASP A 54 2.77 2.47 -17.13
N LEU A 55 2.67 2.41 -15.80
CA LEU A 55 2.20 1.19 -15.09
C LEU A 55 0.79 0.76 -15.52
N GLN A 56 -0.04 1.67 -16.06
CA GLN A 56 -1.36 1.35 -16.64
C GLN A 56 -1.32 0.98 -18.12
N LYS A 57 -0.15 0.98 -18.77
CA LYS A 57 -0.06 0.66 -20.19
C LYS A 57 -0.75 -0.67 -20.47
N ASP A 58 -1.63 -0.66 -21.48
CA ASP A 58 -2.44 -1.78 -21.95
C ASP A 58 -3.42 -2.38 -20.91
N ASN A 59 -3.54 -1.79 -19.72
CA ASN A 59 -4.47 -2.23 -18.70
C ASN A 59 -5.87 -1.66 -18.99
N PRO A 60 -6.94 -2.48 -19.00
CA PRO A 60 -8.30 -1.97 -19.21
C PRO A 60 -8.68 -0.93 -18.16
N TYR A 61 -9.32 0.15 -18.60
CA TYR A 61 -9.83 1.17 -17.69
C TYR A 61 -10.78 0.55 -16.64
N SER A 62 -10.57 0.93 -15.39
CA SER A 62 -11.44 0.59 -14.29
C SER A 62 -11.53 1.79 -13.36
N MET A 63 -12.73 2.10 -12.89
CA MET A 63 -12.95 3.13 -11.87
C MET A 63 -12.12 2.86 -10.59
N TYR A 64 -11.84 1.58 -10.30
CA TYR A 64 -10.98 1.14 -9.17
C TYR A 64 -9.51 0.97 -9.55
N GLY A 65 -9.14 1.37 -10.78
CA GLY A 65 -7.78 1.30 -11.30
C GLY A 65 -6.87 2.34 -10.65
N LEU A 66 -7.41 3.51 -10.29
CA LEU A 66 -6.64 4.63 -9.77
C LEU A 66 -5.98 4.31 -8.43
N PHE A 67 -6.74 3.82 -7.44
CA PHE A 67 -6.16 3.45 -6.13
C PHE A 67 -5.07 2.39 -6.25
N LYS A 68 -5.27 1.38 -7.10
CA LYS A 68 -4.26 0.33 -7.36
C LYS A 68 -3.04 0.87 -8.09
N LEU A 69 -3.21 1.88 -8.93
CA LEU A 69 -2.11 2.58 -9.58
C LEU A 69 -1.26 3.31 -8.55
N ILE A 70 -1.89 4.08 -7.67
CA ILE A 70 -1.23 4.80 -6.56
C ILE A 70 -0.42 3.83 -5.71
N LEU A 71 -0.99 2.65 -5.37
CA LEU A 71 -0.26 1.63 -4.62
C LEU A 71 0.96 1.10 -5.39
N ASN A 72 0.84 0.78 -6.67
CA ASN A 72 1.98 0.28 -7.44
C ASN A 72 3.07 1.37 -7.59
N ASP A 73 2.66 2.61 -7.85
CA ASP A 73 3.54 3.76 -8.04
C ASP A 73 4.31 4.09 -6.76
N LEU A 74 3.63 4.24 -5.62
CA LEU A 74 4.25 4.53 -4.33
C LEU A 74 5.31 3.47 -3.95
N PHE A 75 4.98 2.20 -4.14
CA PHE A 75 5.89 1.10 -3.75
C PHE A 75 7.09 1.03 -4.68
N LEU A 76 6.91 1.36 -5.96
CA LEU A 76 8.00 1.47 -6.93
C LEU A 76 8.93 2.65 -6.61
N GLU A 77 8.37 3.83 -6.32
CA GLU A 77 9.14 5.01 -5.91
C GLU A 77 9.89 4.77 -4.59
N ASN A 78 9.28 4.08 -3.64
CA ASN A 78 9.96 3.68 -2.40
C ASN A 78 11.06 2.65 -2.65
N TYR A 79 10.88 1.73 -3.59
CA TYR A 79 11.93 0.81 -3.98
C TYR A 79 13.15 1.56 -4.53
N LYS A 80 12.92 2.52 -5.43
CA LYS A 80 13.95 3.41 -5.94
C LYS A 80 14.62 4.21 -4.80
N LYS A 81 13.84 4.84 -3.91
CA LYS A 81 14.37 5.56 -2.73
C LYS A 81 15.23 4.67 -1.85
N LYS A 82 14.84 3.40 -1.64
CA LYS A 82 15.61 2.45 -0.83
C LYS A 82 16.97 2.17 -1.44
N LYS A 83 17.04 1.95 -2.76
CA LYS A 83 18.30 1.79 -3.50
C LYS A 83 19.19 3.03 -3.40
N GLU A 84 18.57 4.21 -3.39
CA GLU A 84 19.26 5.51 -3.25
C GLU A 84 19.57 5.90 -1.78
N GLY A 85 19.26 5.05 -0.79
CA GLY A 85 19.48 5.35 0.63
C GLY A 85 18.60 6.50 1.18
N LYS A 86 17.46 6.78 0.55
CA LYS A 86 16.54 7.86 0.94
C LYS A 86 15.42 7.35 1.86
N PRO A 87 14.87 8.21 2.75
CA PRO A 87 13.71 7.86 3.55
C PRO A 87 12.51 7.44 2.70
N LEU A 88 11.87 6.34 3.11
CA LEU A 88 10.66 5.83 2.49
C LEU A 88 9.46 6.72 2.82
N VAL A 89 8.52 6.83 1.89
CA VAL A 89 7.23 7.47 2.13
C VAL A 89 6.27 6.42 2.71
N PRO A 90 5.84 6.51 3.98
CA PRO A 90 4.90 5.57 4.56
C PRO A 90 3.55 5.58 3.83
N LEU A 91 3.00 4.39 3.60
CA LEU A 91 1.57 4.22 3.32
C LEU A 91 0.86 3.95 4.65
N ILE A 92 0.21 4.97 5.18
CA ILE A 92 -0.64 4.88 6.37
C ILE A 92 -1.99 4.34 5.93
N PHE A 93 -2.36 3.17 6.42
CA PHE A 93 -3.64 2.54 6.13
C PHE A 93 -4.49 2.51 7.39
N VAL A 94 -5.50 3.39 7.46
CA VAL A 94 -6.42 3.51 8.60
C VAL A 94 -7.45 2.39 8.55
N VAL A 95 -7.36 1.49 9.52
CA VAL A 95 -8.11 0.24 9.55
C VAL A 95 -9.04 0.09 10.75
N GLY A 96 -9.04 1.06 11.67
CA GLY A 96 -9.97 1.07 12.78
C GLY A 96 -10.01 2.41 13.48
N LYS A 97 -11.04 2.59 14.30
CA LYS A 97 -11.25 3.76 15.13
C LYS A 97 -11.87 3.31 16.46
N SER A 98 -11.20 3.64 17.56
CA SER A 98 -11.57 3.22 18.91
C SER A 98 -11.75 1.69 18.98
N ASP A 99 -12.89 1.22 19.49
CA ASP A 99 -13.23 -0.20 19.58
C ASP A 99 -13.63 -0.83 18.24
N ALA A 100 -13.83 -0.02 17.19
CA ALA A 100 -14.23 -0.51 15.88
C ALA A 100 -13.01 -0.84 15.01
N THR A 101 -12.92 -2.09 14.55
CA THR A 101 -11.92 -2.56 13.58
C THR A 101 -12.59 -3.25 12.39
N TYR A 102 -11.87 -3.33 11.28
CA TYR A 102 -12.28 -4.18 10.16
C TYR A 102 -12.18 -5.66 10.53
N ASP A 103 -13.03 -6.49 9.92
CA ASP A 103 -12.89 -7.93 9.94
C ASP A 103 -11.98 -8.37 8.77
N PRO A 104 -10.79 -8.95 9.04
CA PRO A 104 -9.90 -9.46 8.00
C PRO A 104 -10.56 -10.40 7.00
N LYS A 105 -11.59 -11.17 7.41
CA LYS A 105 -12.31 -12.09 6.50
C LYS A 105 -13.01 -11.35 5.38
N GLN A 106 -13.46 -10.12 5.63
CA GLN A 106 -14.08 -9.28 4.60
C GLN A 106 -13.10 -8.96 3.46
N ILE A 107 -11.79 -8.87 3.74
CA ILE A 107 -10.76 -8.62 2.71
C ILE A 107 -10.67 -9.78 1.71
N ALA A 108 -11.04 -10.99 2.09
CA ALA A 108 -11.03 -12.12 1.17
C ALA A 108 -12.32 -12.27 0.35
N LYS A 109 -13.42 -11.63 0.76
CA LYS A 109 -14.72 -11.74 0.06
C LYS A 109 -14.71 -11.07 -1.31
N ARG A 110 -15.50 -11.60 -2.25
CA ARG A 110 -15.79 -10.91 -3.52
C ARG A 110 -16.77 -9.76 -3.22
N GLU A 111 -16.64 -8.66 -3.95
CA GLU A 111 -17.63 -7.58 -3.87
C GLU A 111 -18.94 -8.10 -4.48
N GLU A 112 -20.03 -8.06 -3.72
CA GLU A 112 -21.34 -8.58 -4.13
C GLU A 112 -22.18 -7.53 -4.89
N GLY A 113 -21.83 -6.24 -4.80
CA GLY A 113 -22.54 -5.16 -5.49
C GLY A 113 -21.74 -3.86 -5.64
N PRO A 114 -22.26 -2.89 -6.42
CA PRO A 114 -21.64 -1.58 -6.62
C PRO A 114 -21.63 -0.67 -5.39
N ASP A 115 -22.44 -0.97 -4.38
CA ASP A 115 -22.70 -0.06 -3.25
C ASP A 115 -21.88 -0.41 -2.00
N ASP A 116 -21.28 -1.61 -1.96
CA ASP A 116 -20.29 -2.02 -0.94
C ASP A 116 -18.88 -1.47 -1.23
N LYS A 117 -18.76 -0.65 -2.28
CA LYS A 117 -17.49 -0.22 -2.88
C LYS A 117 -16.88 1.00 -2.22
N TRP A 118 -16.80 0.95 -0.90
CA TRP A 118 -15.89 1.81 -0.18
C TRP A 118 -14.48 1.28 -0.45
N THR A 119 -13.64 2.05 -1.15
CA THR A 119 -12.24 1.73 -1.44
C THR A 119 -11.59 1.11 -0.23
N THR A 120 -11.20 -0.17 -0.30
CA THR A 120 -10.37 -0.81 0.73
C THR A 120 -10.06 -2.28 0.45
N LEU A 121 -11.04 -3.11 0.12
CA LEU A 121 -10.80 -4.56 0.07
C LEU A 121 -9.89 -4.96 -1.09
N THR A 122 -10.09 -4.39 -2.29
CA THR A 122 -9.22 -4.69 -3.42
C THR A 122 -7.82 -4.11 -3.28
N GLU A 123 -7.69 -3.00 -2.57
CA GLU A 123 -6.46 -2.27 -2.29
C GLU A 123 -5.65 -3.03 -1.23
N LEU A 124 -6.28 -3.50 -0.16
CA LEU A 124 -5.63 -4.36 0.84
C LEU A 124 -5.13 -5.66 0.22
N ARG A 125 -5.94 -6.29 -0.64
CA ARG A 125 -5.48 -7.43 -1.47
C ARG A 125 -4.34 -7.06 -2.40
N ARG A 126 -4.27 -5.82 -2.90
CA ARG A 126 -3.16 -5.35 -3.74
C ARG A 126 -1.89 -5.22 -2.91
N VAL A 127 -1.97 -4.61 -1.74
CA VAL A 127 -0.85 -4.51 -0.78
C VAL A 127 -0.31 -5.89 -0.43
N TYR A 128 -1.19 -6.85 -0.10
CA TYR A 128 -0.75 -8.23 0.18
C TYR A 128 0.05 -8.86 -0.98
N LYS A 129 -0.33 -8.59 -2.22
CA LYS A 129 0.41 -9.09 -3.39
C LYS A 129 1.77 -8.40 -3.55
N LEU A 130 1.83 -7.09 -3.29
CA LEU A 130 3.08 -6.32 -3.36
C LEU A 130 4.11 -6.83 -2.34
N VAL A 131 3.67 -7.24 -1.14
CA VAL A 131 4.55 -7.79 -0.10
C VAL A 131 4.85 -9.30 -0.24
N THR A 132 4.31 -9.99 -1.26
CA THR A 132 4.48 -11.45 -1.40
C THR A 132 4.89 -11.96 -2.78
N GLU A 133 4.66 -11.21 -3.87
CA GLU A 133 4.76 -11.75 -5.24
C GLU A 133 5.98 -11.25 -6.05
N PHE A 134 6.73 -10.25 -5.57
CA PHE A 134 7.67 -9.46 -6.41
C PHE A 134 9.15 -9.59 -6.02
N GLY A 135 9.54 -10.73 -5.43
CA GLY A 135 10.92 -10.98 -5.02
C GLY A 135 11.26 -10.36 -3.65
N PRO A 136 12.32 -10.84 -2.99
CA PRO A 136 12.55 -10.59 -1.57
C PRO A 136 12.81 -9.11 -1.26
N GLU A 137 13.60 -8.42 -2.07
CA GLU A 137 14.00 -7.03 -1.78
C GLU A 137 12.84 -6.04 -1.98
N PHE A 138 12.13 -6.14 -3.11
CA PHE A 138 10.93 -5.32 -3.36
C PHE A 138 9.85 -5.63 -2.31
N SER A 139 9.60 -6.91 -2.02
CA SER A 139 8.61 -7.31 -1.01
C SER A 139 8.98 -6.80 0.39
N GLN A 140 10.27 -6.77 0.74
CA GLN A 140 10.70 -6.16 1.99
C GLN A 140 10.47 -4.64 1.98
N THR A 141 10.76 -3.95 0.88
CA THR A 141 10.48 -2.51 0.74
C THR A 141 8.98 -2.21 0.86
N ALA A 142 8.16 -3.09 0.31
CA ALA A 142 6.71 -3.05 0.44
C ALA A 142 6.26 -3.19 1.91
N LEU A 143 6.87 -4.11 2.67
CA LEU A 143 6.64 -4.28 4.12
C LEU A 143 7.09 -3.05 4.92
N ASP A 144 8.23 -2.46 4.57
CA ASP A 144 8.78 -1.28 5.24
C ASP A 144 7.90 -0.04 4.99
N THR A 145 7.26 0.02 3.81
CA THR A 145 6.38 1.12 3.36
C THR A 145 5.04 1.12 4.10
N ILE A 146 4.37 -0.03 4.24
CA ILE A 146 3.00 -0.10 4.76
C ILE A 146 2.97 0.05 6.29
N LYS A 147 2.05 0.88 6.80
CA LYS A 147 1.73 1.06 8.22
C LYS A 147 0.22 0.93 8.42
N PHE A 148 -0.24 -0.17 8.98
CA PHE A 148 -1.64 -0.29 9.41
C PHE A 148 -1.82 0.44 10.72
N VAL A 149 -2.83 1.31 10.79
CA VAL A 149 -3.09 2.10 11.99
C VAL A 149 -4.55 1.99 12.45
N ARG A 150 -4.73 1.91 13.76
CA ARG A 150 -6.01 2.14 14.44
C ARG A 150 -5.94 3.51 15.11
N LEU A 151 -7.02 4.27 15.00
CA LEU A 151 -7.15 5.57 15.66
C LEU A 151 -7.67 5.34 17.08
N ASP A 152 -6.85 5.50 18.10
CA ASP A 152 -7.36 5.58 19.47
C ASP A 152 -7.84 7.00 19.75
N THR A 153 -9.16 7.15 19.93
CA THR A 153 -9.82 8.43 20.18
C THR A 153 -10.45 8.50 21.57
N GLN A 154 -10.02 7.67 22.52
CA GLN A 154 -10.52 7.70 23.90
C GLN A 154 -10.14 9.00 24.64
N SER A 155 -9.12 9.71 24.15
CA SER A 155 -8.68 11.00 24.67
C SER A 155 -8.97 12.16 23.68
N ASN A 156 -8.78 13.40 24.14
CA ASN A 156 -8.87 14.60 23.29
C ASN A 156 -7.79 14.67 22.19
N VAL A 157 -6.75 13.85 22.30
CA VAL A 157 -5.69 13.69 21.30
C VAL A 157 -5.73 12.26 20.79
N THR A 158 -5.84 12.11 19.48
CA THR A 158 -5.91 10.83 18.80
C THR A 158 -4.52 10.23 18.66
N GLN A 159 -4.35 8.99 19.10
CA GLN A 159 -3.11 8.23 18.90
C GLN A 159 -3.23 7.32 17.67
N LEU A 160 -2.18 7.29 16.86
CA LEU A 160 -2.02 6.34 15.75
C LEU A 160 -1.35 5.06 16.26
N GLU A 161 -2.15 4.04 16.53
CA GLU A 161 -1.64 2.75 17.01
C GLU A 161 -1.32 1.83 15.84
N LEU A 162 -0.07 1.35 15.77
CA LEU A 162 0.32 0.36 14.76
C LEU A 162 -0.41 -0.96 15.00
N VAL A 163 -1.00 -1.49 13.94
CA VAL A 163 -1.73 -2.76 13.95
C VAL A 163 -0.94 -3.79 13.17
N THR A 164 -0.93 -5.03 13.66
CA THR A 164 -0.37 -6.16 12.93
C THR A 164 -1.10 -6.33 11.59
N PRO A 165 -0.37 -6.55 10.48
CA PRO A 165 -1.00 -6.77 9.19
C PRO A 165 -1.98 -7.95 9.20
N PHE A 166 -3.13 -7.79 8.52
CA PHE A 166 -4.15 -8.85 8.46
C PHE A 166 -3.63 -10.18 7.93
N TRP A 167 -2.60 -10.15 7.08
CA TRP A 167 -2.07 -11.33 6.43
C TRP A 167 -1.26 -12.24 7.35
N GLU A 168 -0.96 -11.81 8.56
CA GLU A 168 -0.34 -12.65 9.57
C GLU A 168 -1.35 -13.59 10.24
N SER A 169 -2.66 -13.30 10.13
CA SER A 169 -3.70 -14.15 10.71
C SER A 169 -3.85 -15.47 9.94
N GLU A 170 -4.11 -16.56 10.68
CA GLU A 170 -4.45 -17.87 10.08
C GLU A 170 -5.76 -17.81 9.29
N ASP A 171 -6.73 -17.02 9.76
CA ASP A 171 -7.99 -16.76 9.05
C ASP A 171 -7.72 -16.23 7.63
N TRP A 172 -6.85 -15.24 7.48
CA TRP A 172 -6.48 -14.74 6.16
C TRP A 172 -5.87 -15.82 5.26
N LYS A 173 -4.96 -16.65 5.78
CA LYS A 173 -4.29 -17.70 5.00
C LYS A 173 -5.31 -18.68 4.41
N ASN A 174 -6.28 -19.09 5.22
CA ASN A 174 -7.36 -20.00 4.82
C ASN A 174 -8.28 -19.35 3.79
N GLU A 175 -8.78 -18.15 4.07
CA GLU A 175 -9.70 -17.43 3.20
C GLU A 175 -9.05 -17.08 1.84
N TRP A 176 -7.76 -16.70 1.85
CA TRP A 176 -7.01 -16.44 0.62
C TRP A 176 -6.77 -17.70 -0.21
N ALA A 177 -6.51 -18.84 0.43
CA ALA A 177 -6.38 -20.12 -0.24
C ALA A 177 -7.68 -20.51 -0.94
N ASN A 178 -8.81 -20.42 -0.24
CA ASN A 178 -10.15 -20.67 -0.79
C ASN A 178 -10.44 -19.77 -2.00
N ARG A 179 -10.20 -18.46 -1.86
CA ARG A 179 -10.40 -17.50 -2.95
C ARG A 179 -9.56 -17.82 -4.20
N LYS A 180 -8.30 -18.25 -4.02
CA LYS A 180 -7.44 -18.65 -5.14
C LYS A 180 -8.02 -19.85 -5.87
N GLU A 181 -8.54 -20.83 -5.14
CA GLU A 181 -9.12 -22.04 -5.71
C GLU A 181 -10.42 -21.74 -6.47
N GLU A 182 -11.34 -20.98 -5.86
CA GLU A 182 -12.54 -20.49 -6.54
C GLU A 182 -12.20 -19.75 -7.84
N THR A 183 -11.19 -18.87 -7.81
CA THR A 183 -10.77 -18.12 -8.99
C THR A 183 -10.35 -19.03 -10.15
N ARG A 184 -9.64 -20.12 -9.85
CA ARG A 184 -9.23 -21.14 -10.85
C ARG A 184 -10.42 -21.87 -11.44
N GLN A 185 -11.43 -22.17 -10.61
CA GLN A 185 -12.63 -22.88 -11.04
C GLN A 185 -13.55 -22.00 -11.90
N THR A 186 -13.75 -20.73 -11.53
CA THR A 186 -14.69 -19.82 -12.22
C THR A 186 -14.16 -19.25 -13.53
N HIS A 187 -12.84 -19.00 -13.66
CA HIS A 187 -12.27 -18.30 -14.83
C HIS A 187 -11.50 -19.21 -15.79
N GLY A 188 -11.56 -20.53 -15.58
CA GLY A 188 -10.73 -21.51 -16.29
C GLY A 188 -9.25 -21.42 -15.92
N ARG A 189 -8.46 -22.44 -16.30
CA ARG A 189 -7.01 -22.51 -16.03
C ARG A 189 -6.19 -21.40 -16.71
N GLY A 190 -6.77 -20.66 -17.63
CA GLY A 190 -6.13 -19.57 -18.37
C GLY A 190 -6.17 -18.24 -17.63
N TYR A 191 -5.68 -18.16 -16.39
CA TYR A 191 -5.55 -16.85 -15.75
C TYR A 191 -4.30 -16.15 -16.28
N LYS A 192 -4.56 -15.14 -17.12
CA LYS A 192 -3.61 -14.14 -17.63
C LYS A 192 -2.63 -13.71 -16.53
N ASN A 193 -1.34 -13.60 -16.88
CA ASN A 193 -0.48 -12.61 -16.23
C ASN A 193 -1.25 -11.29 -16.26
N SER A 194 -1.72 -10.83 -15.10
CA SER A 194 -2.43 -9.57 -15.05
C SER A 194 -1.45 -8.49 -15.47
N ILE A 195 -1.75 -7.74 -16.53
CA ILE A 195 -0.86 -6.80 -17.22
C ILE A 195 -0.06 -5.94 -16.23
N TRP A 196 -0.70 -5.42 -15.18
CA TRP A 196 -0.02 -4.65 -14.12
C TRP A 196 1.15 -5.37 -13.43
N ARG A 197 1.11 -6.71 -13.29
CA ARG A 197 2.21 -7.49 -12.71
C ARG A 197 3.40 -7.53 -13.64
N THR A 198 3.14 -7.67 -14.93
CA THR A 198 4.18 -7.62 -15.96
C THR A 198 4.81 -6.23 -15.96
N ASN A 199 4.00 -5.18 -16.08
CA ASN A 199 4.47 -3.79 -16.08
C ASN A 199 5.28 -3.47 -14.81
N LEU A 200 4.80 -3.86 -13.64
CA LEU A 200 5.53 -3.62 -12.38
C LEU A 200 6.84 -4.40 -12.30
N LYS A 201 6.86 -5.67 -12.75
CA LYS A 201 8.11 -6.47 -12.80
C LYS A 201 9.15 -5.88 -13.74
N GLU A 202 8.72 -5.39 -14.90
CA GLU A 202 9.61 -4.70 -15.85
C GLU A 202 10.24 -3.46 -15.19
N LYS A 203 9.44 -2.65 -14.49
CA LYS A 203 9.96 -1.48 -13.76
C LYS A 203 10.91 -1.80 -12.61
N ILE A 204 10.62 -2.86 -11.85
CA ILE A 204 11.54 -3.34 -10.81
C ILE A 204 12.88 -3.72 -11.44
N GLN A 205 12.85 -4.46 -12.55
CA GLN A 205 14.06 -4.87 -13.26
C GLN A 205 14.83 -3.69 -13.86
N GLU A 206 14.14 -2.66 -14.38
CA GLU A 206 14.76 -1.42 -14.85
C GLU A 206 15.55 -0.74 -13.71
N ILE A 207 14.97 -0.63 -12.51
CA ILE A 207 15.63 -0.07 -11.33
C ILE A 207 16.84 -0.91 -10.93
N ASP A 208 16.72 -2.23 -10.92
CA ASP A 208 17.82 -3.14 -10.56
C ASP A 208 19.00 -3.00 -11.52
N ASN A 209 18.73 -2.92 -12.83
CA ASN A 209 19.78 -2.77 -13.84
C ASN A 209 20.53 -1.44 -13.72
N LEU A 210 19.82 -0.34 -13.48
CA LEU A 210 20.44 0.98 -13.31
C LEU A 210 21.39 1.03 -12.11
N ASN A 211 20.99 0.44 -10.99
CA ASN A 211 21.84 0.42 -9.79
C ASN A 211 23.04 -0.53 -9.94
N HIS A 212 22.92 -1.62 -10.70
CA HIS A 212 24.05 -2.50 -10.97
C HIS A 212 25.12 -1.80 -11.82
N ASP A 213 24.72 -1.00 -12.80
CA ASP A 213 25.64 -0.24 -13.65
C ASP A 213 26.33 0.92 -12.91
N GLU A 214 25.68 1.52 -11.91
CA GLU A 214 26.29 2.56 -11.07
C GLU A 214 27.30 1.98 -10.08
N GLY A 215 27.01 0.84 -9.44
CA GLY A 215 27.95 0.14 -8.57
C GLY A 215 29.24 -0.28 -9.29
N ASN A 216 29.12 -0.77 -10.53
CA ASN A 216 30.28 -1.12 -11.35
C ASN A 216 31.11 0.10 -11.79
N LYS A 217 30.50 1.29 -11.89
CA LYS A 217 31.21 2.53 -12.23
C LYS A 217 31.95 3.12 -11.04
N GLU A 218 31.42 3.00 -9.82
CA GLU A 218 32.11 3.47 -8.61
C GLU A 218 33.33 2.61 -8.26
N GLU A 219 33.28 1.29 -8.47
CA GLU A 219 34.44 0.40 -8.30
C GLU A 219 35.56 0.61 -9.33
N SER A 220 35.27 1.31 -10.43
CA SER A 220 36.22 1.57 -11.53
C SER A 220 36.92 2.93 -11.46
N LYS A 221 36.65 3.74 -10.44
CA LYS A 221 37.38 5.00 -10.20
C LYS A 221 38.60 4.74 -9.29
N PRO A 222 39.84 4.96 -9.79
CA PRO A 222 41.08 4.71 -9.04
C PRO A 222 41.31 5.71 -7.89
#